data_AF-A0A5L4XFT6-F1
#
_entry.id   AF-A0A5L4XFT6-F1
#
_cell.length_a   1.000
_cell.length_b   1.000
_cell.length_c   1.000
_cell.angle_alpha   90.00
_cell.angle_beta   90.00
_cell.angle_gamma   90.00
#
_symmetry.space_group_name_H-M   'P 1'
#
loop_
_entity.id
_entity.type
_entity.pdbx_description
1 polymer ?
#
loop_
_entity_poly.entity_id
_entity_poly.type
_entity_poly.pdbx_seq_one_letter_code
_entity_poly.pdbx_strand_id
1 'polypeptide(L)'
;MQRREAIKQGFSLVGLLAASGFAYCEFAAAEPTLKLRPPAARDENEFLARCIRCGLCVEACPFDTLKLAQFKDGGIGLGTPFFKPREIPCFMCTDIPCAVKCPTGALDVEAVSSDGKLDINKARMGMAVVDDKACIAYFGLRCDACYRNCPLIDKALKLEYKHNERTGKHALLLPIVDTDVCTGCGKCEQSCITKKASITVVPREILKGEMNDNYVKGWDQSDENRIKDNDTKIKLDGKKSLKYLNGDEL
;
A
#
# COMPACT_ATOMS: atom_id res chain seq x y z
N MET A 1 13.35 -41.53 -42.95
CA MET A 1 13.64 -40.32 -42.16
C MET A 1 12.59 -40.02 -41.08
N GLN A 2 11.30 -40.37 -41.28
CA GLN A 2 10.18 -40.03 -40.39
C GLN A 2 10.22 -40.54 -38.92
N ARG A 3 10.78 -41.74 -38.62
CA ARG A 3 10.77 -42.29 -37.24
C ARG A 3 11.67 -41.54 -36.26
N ARG A 4 12.81 -41.01 -36.73
CA ARG A 4 13.74 -40.25 -35.89
C ARG A 4 13.20 -38.85 -35.57
N GLU A 5 12.45 -38.26 -36.49
CA GLU A 5 11.74 -37.00 -36.27
C GLU A 5 10.59 -37.15 -35.27
N ALA A 6 9.80 -38.23 -35.36
CA ALA A 6 8.72 -38.50 -34.41
C ALA A 6 9.23 -38.65 -32.96
N ILE A 7 10.37 -39.32 -32.75
CA ILE A 7 10.98 -39.45 -31.41
C ILE A 7 11.51 -38.10 -30.91
N LYS A 8 12.17 -37.32 -31.77
CA LYS A 8 12.65 -35.97 -31.42
C LYS A 8 11.49 -35.02 -31.09
N GLN A 9 10.40 -35.09 -31.85
CA GLN A 9 9.18 -34.31 -31.61
C GLN A 9 8.48 -34.75 -30.32
N GLY A 10 8.41 -36.06 -30.04
CA GLY A 10 7.86 -36.58 -28.78
C GLY A 10 8.64 -36.11 -27.55
N PHE A 11 9.97 -36.19 -27.57
CA PHE A 11 10.81 -35.67 -26.49
C PHE A 11 10.67 -34.15 -26.32
N SER A 12 10.60 -33.40 -27.42
CA SER A 12 10.38 -31.95 -27.38
C SER A 12 9.03 -31.59 -26.77
N LEU A 13 7.97 -32.32 -27.12
CA LEU A 13 6.61 -32.06 -26.65
C LEU A 13 6.44 -32.43 -25.17
N VAL A 14 7.04 -33.55 -24.72
CA VAL A 14 7.10 -33.91 -23.30
C VAL A 14 7.92 -32.89 -22.50
N GLY A 15 9.05 -32.43 -23.05
CA GLY A 15 9.86 -31.38 -22.43
C GLY A 15 9.11 -30.06 -22.25
N LEU A 16 8.37 -29.64 -23.29
CA LEU A 16 7.52 -28.45 -23.24
C LEU A 16 6.38 -28.59 -22.21
N LEU A 17 5.73 -29.76 -22.15
CA LEU A 17 4.67 -30.03 -21.17
C LEU A 17 5.20 -30.09 -19.73
N ALA A 18 6.38 -30.66 -19.52
CA ALA A 18 7.01 -30.70 -18.20
C ALA A 18 7.44 -29.29 -17.74
N ALA A 19 8.03 -28.50 -18.64
CA ALA A 19 8.42 -27.13 -18.34
C ALA A 19 7.20 -26.21 -18.08
N SER A 20 6.14 -26.35 -18.87
CA SER A 20 4.90 -25.59 -18.66
C SER A 20 4.19 -26.03 -17.38
N GLY A 21 4.18 -27.32 -17.06
CA GLY A 21 3.66 -27.84 -15.80
C GLY A 21 4.43 -27.29 -14.59
N PHE A 22 5.76 -27.21 -14.66
CA PHE A 22 6.59 -26.62 -13.61
C PHE A 22 6.32 -25.11 -13.44
N ALA A 23 6.29 -24.36 -14.54
CA ALA A 23 6.00 -22.93 -14.52
C ALA A 23 4.59 -22.65 -13.98
N TYR A 24 3.60 -23.48 -14.32
CA TYR A 24 2.24 -23.38 -13.80
C TYR A 24 2.19 -23.65 -12.30
N CYS A 25 2.90 -24.67 -11.80
CA CYS A 25 2.99 -24.94 -10.37
C CYS A 25 3.63 -23.79 -9.59
N GLU A 26 4.70 -23.18 -10.09
CA GLU A 26 5.29 -22.00 -9.43
C GLU A 26 4.34 -20.81 -9.42
N PHE A 27 3.65 -20.55 -10.54
CA PHE A 27 2.68 -19.46 -10.61
C PHE A 27 1.47 -19.69 -9.70
N ALA A 28 0.97 -20.94 -9.63
CA ALA A 28 -0.14 -21.31 -8.77
C ALA A 28 0.22 -21.24 -7.28
N ALA A 29 1.50 -21.43 -6.93
CA ALA A 29 2.01 -21.32 -5.57
C ALA A 29 2.43 -19.89 -5.19
N ALA A 30 2.29 -18.91 -6.08
CA ALA A 30 2.71 -17.54 -5.81
C ALA A 30 1.86 -16.92 -4.68
N GLU A 31 2.54 -16.36 -3.68
CA GLU A 31 1.87 -15.73 -2.53
C GLU A 31 1.49 -14.29 -2.88
N PRO A 32 0.23 -13.87 -2.65
CA PRO A 32 -0.20 -12.51 -2.92
C PRO A 32 0.59 -11.55 -2.04
N THR A 33 1.45 -10.75 -2.65
CA THR A 33 2.30 -9.81 -1.95
C THR A 33 1.78 -8.39 -2.15
N LEU A 34 1.72 -7.62 -1.06
CA LEU A 34 1.33 -6.22 -1.12
C LEU A 34 2.39 -5.41 -1.89
N LYS A 35 1.93 -4.56 -2.81
CA LYS A 35 2.76 -3.68 -3.65
C LYS A 35 3.34 -2.50 -2.85
N LEU A 36 4.16 -2.78 -1.85
CA LEU A 36 4.85 -1.74 -1.08
C LEU A 36 6.16 -1.37 -1.77
N ARG A 37 6.20 -0.15 -2.30
CA ARG A 37 7.33 0.36 -3.07
C ARG A 37 8.32 1.12 -2.20
N PRO A 38 9.60 1.26 -2.63
CA PRO A 38 10.58 2.07 -1.93
C PRO A 38 10.13 3.51 -1.68
N PRO A 39 10.80 4.26 -0.77
CA PRO A 39 10.59 5.69 -0.63
C PRO A 39 10.70 6.40 -1.97
N ALA A 40 9.91 7.47 -2.14
CA ALA A 40 9.87 8.28 -3.34
C ALA A 40 9.35 7.57 -4.61
N ALA A 41 8.75 6.38 -4.51
CA ALA A 41 8.12 5.78 -5.68
C ALA A 41 6.98 6.66 -6.21
N ARG A 42 6.96 6.84 -7.54
CA ARG A 42 5.81 7.41 -8.25
C ARG A 42 4.60 6.47 -8.15
N ASP A 43 3.44 6.94 -8.60
CA ASP A 43 2.25 6.11 -8.74
C ASP A 43 2.55 4.84 -9.53
N GLU A 44 1.87 3.73 -9.21
CA GLU A 44 2.26 2.39 -9.65
C GLU A 44 2.44 2.30 -11.18
N ASN A 45 1.56 2.94 -11.95
CA ASN A 45 1.64 2.95 -13.41
C ASN A 45 2.86 3.71 -13.94
N GLU A 46 3.16 4.89 -13.40
CA GLU A 46 4.34 5.67 -13.79
C GLU A 46 5.63 4.98 -13.37
N PHE A 47 5.62 4.40 -12.16
CA PHE A 47 6.74 3.65 -11.64
C PHE A 47 7.09 2.47 -12.55
N LEU A 48 6.10 1.67 -12.95
CA LEU A 48 6.30 0.53 -13.85
C LEU A 48 6.76 0.95 -15.24
N ALA A 49 6.30 2.11 -15.74
CA ALA A 49 6.72 2.63 -17.04
C ALA A 49 8.20 3.10 -17.06
N ARG A 50 8.71 3.61 -15.94
CA ARG A 50 10.08 4.15 -15.82
C ARG A 50 11.09 3.15 -15.26
N CYS A 51 10.65 2.16 -14.51
CA CYS A 51 11.53 1.22 -13.84
C CYS A 51 12.15 0.23 -14.85
N ILE A 52 13.47 0.36 -15.06
CA ILE A 52 14.25 -0.55 -15.91
C ILE A 52 14.74 -1.80 -15.18
N ARG A 53 14.28 -2.04 -13.94
CA ARG A 53 14.60 -3.24 -13.15
C ARG A 53 16.11 -3.46 -12.94
N CYS A 54 16.86 -2.37 -12.79
CA CYS A 54 18.32 -2.42 -12.67
C CYS A 54 18.84 -2.88 -11.29
N GLY A 55 18.00 -2.90 -10.25
CA GLY A 55 18.41 -3.33 -8.90
C GLY A 55 19.24 -2.35 -8.09
N LEU A 56 19.66 -1.21 -8.65
CA LEU A 56 20.51 -0.22 -7.95
C LEU A 56 19.90 0.29 -6.63
N CYS A 57 18.58 0.41 -6.55
CA CYS A 57 17.90 0.82 -5.32
C CYS A 57 18.01 -0.24 -4.20
N VAL A 58 18.06 -1.53 -4.56
CA VAL A 58 18.22 -2.64 -3.62
C VAL A 58 19.65 -2.67 -3.09
N GLU A 59 20.64 -2.57 -3.97
CA GLU A 59 22.06 -2.51 -3.60
C GLU A 59 22.39 -1.27 -2.74
N ALA A 60 21.74 -0.14 -3.02
CA ALA A 60 21.93 1.08 -2.25
C ALA A 60 21.25 1.07 -0.88
N CYS A 61 20.43 0.05 -0.56
CA CYS A 61 19.73 -0.02 0.73
C CYS A 61 20.67 -0.58 1.81
N PRO A 62 21.05 0.21 2.84
CA PRO A 62 22.01 -0.25 3.85
C PRO A 62 21.45 -1.30 4.82
N PHE A 63 20.14 -1.55 4.80
CA PHE A 63 19.44 -2.45 5.74
C PHE A 63 18.83 -3.68 5.07
N ASP A 64 19.11 -3.91 3.78
CA ASP A 64 18.53 -5.01 3.00
C ASP A 64 16.98 -5.08 3.06
N THR A 65 16.34 -3.93 3.25
CA THR A 65 14.88 -3.81 3.29
C THR A 65 14.25 -4.18 1.96
N LEU A 66 14.88 -3.74 0.86
CA LEU A 66 14.32 -3.88 -0.48
C LEU A 66 14.74 -5.22 -1.09
N LYS A 67 13.82 -5.88 -1.78
CA LYS A 67 14.05 -7.11 -2.55
C LYS A 67 13.49 -6.93 -3.97
N LEU A 68 14.07 -7.63 -4.94
CA LEU A 68 13.52 -7.69 -6.30
C LEU A 68 12.44 -8.77 -6.36
N ALA A 69 11.27 -8.43 -6.90
CA ALA A 69 10.16 -9.36 -7.06
C ALA A 69 10.55 -10.55 -7.94
N GLN A 70 10.33 -11.75 -7.43
CA GLN A 70 10.55 -13.02 -8.13
C GLN A 70 9.22 -13.60 -8.63
N PHE A 71 9.27 -14.71 -9.38
CA PHE A 71 8.07 -15.38 -9.89
C PHE A 71 7.11 -15.85 -8.78
N LYS A 72 7.64 -16.07 -7.57
CA LYS A 72 6.88 -16.49 -6.38
C LYS A 72 6.15 -15.33 -5.70
N ASP A 73 6.55 -14.08 -5.96
CA ASP A 73 5.93 -12.90 -5.40
C ASP A 73 4.74 -12.49 -6.27
N GLY A 74 3.57 -13.06 -5.98
CA GLY A 74 2.35 -12.87 -6.75
C GLY A 74 1.85 -11.44 -6.68
N GLY A 75 1.34 -10.93 -7.81
CA GLY A 75 0.67 -9.63 -7.89
C GLY A 75 1.60 -8.42 -7.99
N ILE A 76 2.92 -8.60 -8.04
CA ILE A 76 3.92 -7.54 -8.21
C ILE A 76 4.64 -7.74 -9.55
N GLY A 77 5.02 -6.64 -10.23
CA GLY A 77 5.81 -6.73 -11.46
C GLY A 77 7.16 -7.42 -11.24
N LEU A 78 7.46 -8.48 -11.99
CA LEU A 78 8.74 -9.20 -11.93
C LEU A 78 9.94 -8.25 -12.06
N GLY A 79 10.94 -8.44 -11.18
CA GLY A 79 12.17 -7.64 -11.14
C GLY A 79 11.98 -6.21 -10.66
N THR A 80 10.80 -5.86 -10.13
CA THR A 80 10.59 -4.54 -9.50
C THR A 80 10.89 -4.59 -8.00
N PRO A 81 11.44 -3.51 -7.41
CA PRO A 81 11.75 -3.48 -5.99
C PRO A 81 10.48 -3.38 -5.14
N PHE A 82 10.49 -4.10 -4.03
CA PHE A 82 9.44 -4.07 -3.00
C PHE A 82 10.03 -4.41 -1.63
N PHE A 83 9.26 -4.29 -0.55
CA PHE A 83 9.65 -4.77 0.77
C PHE A 83 8.47 -5.35 1.54
N LYS A 84 8.78 -6.24 2.51
CA LYS A 84 7.81 -6.84 3.42
C LYS A 84 8.02 -6.26 4.83
N PRO A 85 7.18 -5.31 5.29
CA PRO A 85 7.29 -4.66 6.59
C PRO A 85 7.51 -5.59 7.77
N ARG A 86 6.80 -6.72 7.80
CA ARG A 86 6.88 -7.71 8.87
C ARG A 86 8.26 -8.37 9.01
N GLU A 87 9.00 -8.51 7.91
CA GLU A 87 10.35 -9.07 7.90
C GLU A 87 11.37 -7.99 8.23
N ILE A 88 11.52 -7.01 7.32
CA ILE A 88 12.47 -5.91 7.44
C ILE A 88 11.74 -4.63 6.99
N PRO A 89 11.42 -3.71 7.93
CA PRO A 89 10.77 -2.46 7.59
C PRO A 89 11.75 -1.45 6.98
N CYS A 90 11.22 -0.37 6.44
CA CYS A 90 12.03 0.78 6.05
C CYS A 90 12.54 1.51 7.30
N PHE A 91 13.86 1.70 7.38
CA PHE A 91 14.50 2.40 8.49
C PHE A 91 14.48 3.94 8.36
N MET A 92 13.92 4.47 7.27
CA MET A 92 13.79 5.91 7.01
C MET A 92 15.14 6.65 7.03
N CYS A 93 16.09 6.21 6.21
CA CYS A 93 17.39 6.89 6.04
C CYS A 93 17.19 8.35 5.60
N THR A 94 17.94 9.28 6.19
CA THR A 94 17.83 10.73 5.91
C THR A 94 18.33 11.12 4.52
N ASP A 95 19.29 10.36 4.00
CA ASP A 95 19.94 10.54 2.70
C ASP A 95 19.23 9.78 1.56
N ILE A 96 18.22 8.96 1.88
CA ILE A 96 17.38 8.21 0.93
C ILE A 96 18.18 7.61 -0.26
N PRO A 97 19.22 6.80 0.01
CA PRO A 97 20.16 6.37 -1.02
C PRO A 97 19.49 5.53 -2.12
N CYS A 98 18.42 4.81 -1.77
CA CYS A 98 17.61 4.04 -2.70
C CYS A 98 16.97 4.90 -3.80
N ALA A 99 16.49 6.11 -3.47
CA ALA A 99 15.89 7.03 -4.43
C ALA A 99 16.95 7.77 -5.24
N VAL A 100 18.01 8.26 -4.58
CA VAL A 100 19.11 9.02 -5.22
C VAL A 100 19.84 8.20 -6.29
N LYS A 101 19.98 6.89 -6.09
CA LYS A 101 20.65 5.99 -7.05
C LYS A 101 19.76 5.59 -8.23
N CYS A 102 18.50 6.01 -8.30
CA CYS A 102 17.61 5.68 -9.41
C CYS A 102 17.97 6.47 -10.69
N PRO A 103 18.44 5.83 -11.77
CA PRO A 103 18.87 6.56 -12.97
C PRO A 103 17.70 7.05 -13.84
N THR A 104 16.53 6.44 -13.73
CA THR A 104 15.37 6.71 -14.62
C THR A 104 14.33 7.63 -14.03
N GLY A 105 14.50 8.05 -12.76
CA GLY A 105 13.49 8.84 -12.05
C GLY A 105 12.18 8.08 -11.79
N ALA A 106 12.22 6.74 -11.76
CA ALA A 106 11.11 5.92 -11.26
C ALA A 106 10.85 6.18 -9.78
N LEU A 107 11.91 6.48 -9.03
CA LEU A 107 11.86 7.05 -7.69
C LEU A 107 12.11 8.56 -7.82
N ASP A 108 11.12 9.37 -7.47
CA ASP A 108 11.11 10.82 -7.62
C ASP A 108 11.69 11.53 -6.40
N VAL A 109 12.97 11.87 -6.47
CA VAL A 109 13.69 12.54 -5.38
C VAL A 109 13.04 13.88 -4.99
N GLU A 110 12.42 14.58 -5.95
CA GLU A 110 11.73 15.84 -5.69
C GLU A 110 10.50 15.65 -4.80
N ALA A 111 9.79 14.54 -4.93
CA ALA A 111 8.62 14.21 -4.10
C ALA A 111 8.96 14.05 -2.61
N VAL A 112 10.23 13.76 -2.31
CA VAL A 112 10.76 13.62 -0.95
C VAL A 112 11.74 14.75 -0.59
N SER A 113 11.68 15.88 -1.30
CA SER A 113 12.53 17.04 -1.03
C SER A 113 11.73 18.21 -0.43
N SER A 114 12.39 19.00 0.43
CA SER A 114 11.90 20.23 1.06
C SER A 114 13.03 21.25 1.03
N ASP A 115 12.83 22.42 0.39
CA ASP A 115 13.79 23.52 0.40
C ASP A 115 15.22 23.11 -0.02
N GLY A 116 15.31 22.23 -1.03
CA GLY A 116 16.58 21.72 -1.55
C GLY A 116 17.27 20.66 -0.67
N LYS A 117 16.60 20.13 0.36
CA LYS A 117 17.08 19.04 1.22
C LYS A 117 16.14 17.84 1.18
N LEU A 118 16.69 16.64 1.29
CA LEU A 118 15.91 15.41 1.39
C LEU A 118 15.18 15.34 2.74
N ASP A 119 13.88 15.04 2.70
CA ASP A 119 13.02 14.83 3.85
C ASP A 119 12.24 13.52 3.69
N ILE A 120 12.75 12.47 4.34
CA ILE A 120 12.16 11.13 4.31
C ILE A 120 10.75 11.07 4.91
N ASN A 121 10.34 12.07 5.72
CA ASN A 121 9.00 12.12 6.32
C ASN A 121 7.91 12.43 5.28
N LYS A 122 8.30 12.95 4.12
CA LYS A 122 7.40 13.14 2.97
C LYS A 122 7.19 11.88 2.15
N ALA A 123 7.93 10.80 2.40
CA ALA A 123 7.75 9.55 1.66
C ALA A 123 6.32 8.99 1.84
N ARG A 124 5.81 8.36 0.79
CA ARG A 124 4.44 7.82 0.70
C ARG A 124 4.46 6.37 0.20
N MET A 125 5.14 5.48 0.93
CA MET A 125 5.30 4.06 0.54
C MET A 125 4.02 3.24 0.75
N GLY A 126 3.21 3.61 1.74
CA GLY A 126 2.03 2.88 2.15
C GLY A 126 1.30 3.60 3.29
N MET A 127 0.38 2.88 3.93
CA MET A 127 -0.38 3.37 5.07
C MET A 127 -0.66 2.23 6.05
N ALA A 128 -0.49 2.49 7.34
CA ALA A 128 -0.74 1.50 8.38
C ALA A 128 -2.23 1.45 8.77
N VAL A 129 -2.76 0.26 8.96
CA VAL A 129 -4.15 -0.01 9.35
C VAL A 129 -4.15 -0.92 10.56
N VAL A 130 -4.94 -0.57 11.57
CA VAL A 130 -5.08 -1.35 12.80
C VAL A 130 -6.34 -2.22 12.72
N ASP A 131 -6.21 -3.50 13.01
CA ASP A 131 -7.29 -4.43 13.30
C ASP A 131 -7.63 -4.33 14.80
N ASP A 132 -8.77 -3.70 15.09
CA ASP A 132 -9.27 -3.47 16.44
C ASP A 132 -9.65 -4.77 17.17
N LYS A 133 -10.02 -5.82 16.44
CA LYS A 133 -10.38 -7.14 17.00
C LYS A 133 -9.18 -8.04 17.25
N ALA A 134 -8.03 -7.74 16.66
CA ALA A 134 -6.79 -8.48 16.91
C ALA A 134 -5.83 -7.72 17.85
N CYS A 135 -6.00 -6.41 18.01
CA CYS A 135 -5.08 -5.59 18.79
C CYS A 135 -5.32 -5.73 20.29
N ILE A 136 -4.29 -6.17 21.03
CA ILE A 136 -4.38 -6.37 22.48
C ILE A 136 -4.64 -5.07 23.27
N ALA A 137 -4.31 -3.90 22.69
CA ALA A 137 -4.58 -2.61 23.30
C ALA A 137 -6.09 -2.33 23.39
N TYR A 138 -6.88 -2.79 22.40
CA TYR A 138 -8.33 -2.71 22.42
C TYR A 138 -8.97 -3.63 23.47
N PHE A 139 -8.25 -4.67 23.90
CA PHE A 139 -8.66 -5.54 25.00
C PHE A 139 -8.26 -5.03 26.40
N GLY A 140 -7.63 -3.85 26.47
CA GLY A 140 -7.22 -3.21 27.72
C GLY A 140 -5.91 -3.71 28.30
N LEU A 141 -5.12 -4.45 27.52
CA LEU A 141 -3.73 -4.73 27.85
C LEU A 141 -2.89 -3.50 27.49
N ARG A 142 -1.98 -3.09 28.39
CA ARG A 142 -1.11 -1.92 28.17
C ARG A 142 -0.04 -2.25 27.12
N CYS A 143 -0.37 -2.03 25.86
CA CYS A 143 0.53 -2.21 24.72
C CYS A 143 0.62 -0.92 23.91
N ASP A 144 1.83 -0.44 23.71
CA ASP A 144 2.19 0.78 22.98
C ASP A 144 3.43 0.53 22.09
N ALA A 145 3.70 -0.73 21.74
CA ALA A 145 4.87 -1.14 20.97
C ALA A 145 4.92 -0.46 19.59
N CYS A 146 3.80 -0.45 18.87
CA CYS A 146 3.71 0.20 17.56
C CYS A 146 3.88 1.73 17.64
N TYR A 147 3.41 2.33 18.73
CA TYR A 147 3.52 3.76 19.00
C TYR A 147 4.96 4.17 19.27
N ARG A 148 5.65 3.45 20.16
CA ARG A 148 7.06 3.73 20.50
C ARG A 148 8.03 3.45 19.35
N ASN A 149 7.71 2.51 18.45
CA ASN A 149 8.53 2.24 17.26
C ASN A 149 8.24 3.17 16.08
N CYS A 150 7.23 4.04 16.16
CA CYS A 150 6.91 4.97 15.09
C CYS A 150 7.93 6.12 15.04
N PRO A 151 8.63 6.37 13.91
CA PRO A 151 9.53 7.52 13.79
C PRO A 151 8.82 8.87 13.85
N LEU A 152 7.52 8.87 13.54
CA LEU A 152 6.64 10.04 13.53
C LEU A 152 5.60 9.94 14.66
N ILE A 153 6.10 9.72 15.88
CA ILE A 153 5.28 9.65 17.09
C ILE A 153 4.42 10.90 17.26
N ASP A 154 3.17 10.72 17.72
CA ASP A 154 2.14 11.76 17.87
C ASP A 154 1.72 12.50 16.59
N LYS A 155 2.36 12.21 15.45
CA LYS A 155 2.00 12.76 14.14
C LYS A 155 1.32 11.72 13.27
N ALA A 156 2.03 10.65 12.93
CA ALA A 156 1.53 9.55 12.10
C ALA A 156 0.77 8.49 12.90
N LEU A 157 1.16 8.28 14.17
CA LEU A 157 0.51 7.30 15.04
C LEU A 157 0.35 7.94 16.42
N LYS A 158 -0.91 8.07 16.84
CA LYS A 158 -1.34 8.73 18.09
C LYS A 158 -1.97 7.69 19.00
N LEU A 159 -1.98 7.96 20.30
CA LEU A 159 -2.73 7.17 21.27
C LEU A 159 -3.99 7.91 21.69
N GLU A 160 -5.14 7.31 21.43
CA GLU A 160 -6.42 7.75 21.97
C GLU A 160 -6.68 7.06 23.31
N TYR A 161 -6.88 7.85 24.35
CA TYR A 161 -7.18 7.34 25.69
C TYR A 161 -8.70 7.18 25.83
N LYS A 162 -9.17 5.94 25.91
CA LYS A 162 -10.58 5.64 26.20
C LYS A 162 -10.74 5.01 27.58
N HIS A 163 -11.85 5.29 28.24
CA HIS A 163 -12.16 4.64 29.50
C HIS A 163 -12.64 3.19 29.24
N ASN A 164 -12.14 2.23 30.00
CA ASN A 164 -12.61 0.85 29.90
C ASN A 164 -13.93 0.70 30.69
N GLU A 165 -15.06 0.70 29.98
CA GLU A 165 -16.41 0.57 30.54
C GLU A 165 -16.57 -0.68 31.42
N ARG A 166 -15.89 -1.78 31.10
CA ARG A 166 -16.01 -3.05 31.84
C ARG A 166 -15.37 -2.99 33.22
N THR A 167 -14.25 -2.26 33.37
CA THR A 167 -13.48 -2.28 34.63
C THR A 167 -13.50 -0.95 35.38
N GLY A 168 -13.89 0.15 34.74
CA GLY A 168 -14.02 1.47 35.36
C GLY A 168 -12.72 2.06 35.93
N LYS A 169 -11.57 1.38 35.76
CA LYS A 169 -10.29 1.74 36.41
C LYS A 169 -9.11 1.83 35.44
N HIS A 170 -9.18 1.17 34.28
CA HIS A 170 -8.11 1.16 33.30
C HIS A 170 -8.45 2.03 32.08
N ALA A 171 -7.46 2.76 31.56
CA ALA A 171 -7.55 3.41 30.27
C ALA A 171 -7.10 2.45 29.16
N LEU A 172 -7.85 2.42 28.07
CA LEU A 172 -7.46 1.80 26.81
C LEU A 172 -6.54 2.78 26.06
N LEU A 173 -5.40 2.28 25.59
CA LEU A 173 -4.42 3.05 24.82
C LEU A 173 -4.58 2.67 23.34
N LEU A 174 -5.56 3.27 22.66
CA LEU A 174 -5.91 2.84 21.31
C LEU A 174 -4.98 3.50 20.28
N PRO A 175 -4.22 2.72 19.48
CA PRO A 175 -3.38 3.30 18.44
C PRO A 175 -4.25 3.78 17.26
N ILE A 176 -4.23 5.08 16.99
CA ILE A 176 -4.90 5.72 15.86
C ILE A 176 -3.84 6.17 14.86
N VAL A 177 -3.96 5.70 13.62
CA VAL A 177 -3.05 6.07 12.52
C VAL A 177 -3.62 7.26 11.77
N ASP A 178 -2.79 8.28 11.58
CA ASP A 178 -3.10 9.44 10.75
C ASP A 178 -2.68 9.16 9.29
N THR A 179 -3.66 9.08 8.41
CA THR A 179 -3.51 8.66 7.00
C THR A 179 -2.70 9.67 6.17
N ASP A 180 -2.75 10.95 6.53
CA ASP A 180 -2.11 12.01 5.75
C ASP A 180 -0.61 12.09 6.04
N VAL A 181 -0.24 11.75 7.28
CA VAL A 181 1.14 11.81 7.76
C VAL A 181 1.87 10.46 7.63
N CYS A 182 1.17 9.33 7.78
CA CYS A 182 1.78 8.00 7.78
C CYS A 182 2.59 7.74 6.49
N THR A 183 3.89 7.50 6.61
CA THR A 183 4.76 7.24 5.45
C THR A 183 4.66 5.81 4.93
N GLY A 184 4.14 4.88 5.74
CA GLY A 184 4.09 3.45 5.43
C GLY A 184 5.43 2.73 5.61
N CYS A 185 6.31 3.19 6.51
CA CYS A 185 7.64 2.59 6.72
C CYS A 185 7.62 1.15 7.27
N GLY A 186 6.53 0.70 7.89
CA GLY A 186 6.40 -0.69 8.34
C GLY A 186 6.96 -1.02 9.73
N LYS A 187 7.63 -0.08 10.41
CA LYS A 187 8.18 -0.33 11.76
C LYS A 187 7.13 -0.75 12.79
N CYS A 188 5.91 -0.23 12.66
CA CYS A 188 4.80 -0.60 13.52
C CYS A 188 4.36 -2.07 13.33
N GLU A 189 4.28 -2.56 12.08
CA GLU A 189 3.92 -3.93 11.74
C GLU A 189 4.99 -4.94 12.23
N GLN A 190 6.26 -4.59 12.05
CA GLN A 190 7.38 -5.37 12.55
C GLN A 190 7.39 -5.46 14.09
N SER A 191 7.10 -4.35 14.77
CA SER A 191 7.08 -4.28 16.24
C SER A 191 5.90 -5.00 16.90
N CYS A 192 4.89 -5.39 16.12
CA CYS A 192 3.66 -5.92 16.66
C CYS A 192 3.87 -7.34 17.23
N ILE A 193 3.64 -7.49 18.53
CA ILE A 193 3.90 -8.74 19.28
C ILE A 193 2.87 -9.85 19.04
N THR A 194 1.79 -9.58 18.30
CA THR A 194 0.77 -10.60 18.00
C THR A 194 1.28 -11.57 16.94
N LYS A 195 0.72 -12.79 16.93
CA LYS A 195 1.13 -13.88 16.02
C LYS A 195 1.08 -13.44 14.55
N LYS A 196 -0.06 -12.89 14.15
CA LYS A 196 -0.24 -12.12 12.90
C LYS A 196 -0.40 -10.68 13.31
N ALA A 197 0.35 -9.77 12.68
CA ALA A 197 0.38 -8.36 13.07
C ALA A 197 -1.03 -7.77 13.08
N SER A 198 -1.41 -7.16 14.22
CA SER A 198 -2.69 -6.46 14.35
C SER A 198 -2.63 -5.07 13.72
N ILE A 199 -1.47 -4.63 13.26
CA ILE A 199 -1.28 -3.43 12.45
C ILE A 199 -0.52 -3.82 11.19
N THR A 200 -1.09 -3.55 10.02
CA THR A 200 -0.53 -3.94 8.72
C THR A 200 -0.40 -2.73 7.83
N VAL A 201 0.70 -2.62 7.09
CA VAL A 201 0.90 -1.57 6.09
C VAL A 201 0.37 -2.03 4.75
N VAL A 202 -0.50 -1.23 4.14
CA VAL A 202 -1.09 -1.48 2.83
C VAL A 202 -0.72 -0.37 1.84
N PRO A 203 -0.72 -0.66 0.52
CA PRO A 203 -0.61 0.37 -0.50
C PRO A 203 -1.70 1.44 -0.33
N ARG A 204 -1.33 2.71 -0.55
CA ARG A 204 -2.24 3.85 -0.35
C ARG A 204 -3.46 3.78 -1.26
N GLU A 205 -3.30 3.32 -2.49
CA GLU A 205 -4.38 3.14 -3.47
C GLU A 205 -5.50 2.22 -2.97
N ILE A 206 -5.18 1.25 -2.11
CA ILE A 206 -6.18 0.30 -1.57
C ILE A 206 -6.98 0.92 -0.42
N LEU A 207 -6.37 1.82 0.36
CA LEU A 207 -7.00 2.40 1.55
C LEU A 207 -7.66 3.77 1.30
N LYS A 208 -7.10 4.56 0.38
CA LYS A 208 -7.49 5.95 0.21
C LYS A 208 -8.88 6.03 -0.39
N GLY A 209 -9.86 6.39 0.44
CA GLY A 209 -11.19 6.77 -0.01
C GLY A 209 -11.18 8.18 -0.62
N GLU A 210 -12.13 8.44 -1.50
CA GLU A 210 -12.38 9.77 -2.07
C GLU A 210 -13.81 10.19 -1.76
N MET A 211 -13.99 11.45 -1.38
CA MET A 211 -15.32 12.01 -1.14
C MET A 211 -15.94 12.40 -2.47
N ASN A 212 -17.22 12.10 -2.68
CA ASN A 212 -17.95 12.62 -3.83
C ASN A 212 -18.06 14.15 -3.74
N ASP A 213 -18.27 14.78 -4.89
CA ASP A 213 -18.38 16.24 -5.02
C ASP A 213 -19.57 16.86 -4.28
N ASN A 214 -20.56 16.05 -3.94
CA ASN A 214 -21.72 16.48 -3.17
C ASN A 214 -21.42 16.69 -1.67
N TYR A 215 -20.27 16.23 -1.18
CA TYR A 215 -19.88 16.33 0.23
C TYR A 215 -18.62 17.17 0.35
N VAL A 216 -18.77 18.34 0.96
CA VAL A 216 -17.68 19.29 1.19
C VAL A 216 -17.61 19.68 2.65
N LYS A 217 -16.38 19.75 3.13
CA LYS A 217 -16.03 20.21 4.46
C LYS A 217 -16.15 21.73 4.48
N GLY A 218 -17.27 22.27 4.94
CA GLY A 218 -17.51 23.72 5.02
C GLY A 218 -16.58 24.51 5.97
N TRP A 219 -15.63 23.83 6.63
CA TRP A 219 -14.59 24.46 7.45
C TRP A 219 -13.20 24.42 6.78
N ASP A 220 -13.07 23.78 5.61
CA ASP A 220 -11.82 23.67 4.85
C ASP A 220 -11.95 24.41 3.51
N GLN A 221 -11.33 25.57 3.44
CA GLN A 221 -11.39 26.43 2.25
C GLN A 221 -10.75 25.77 1.01
N SER A 222 -9.85 24.80 1.21
CA SER A 222 -9.26 24.04 0.09
C SER A 222 -10.25 23.05 -0.50
N ASP A 223 -11.09 22.44 0.35
CA ASP A 223 -12.13 21.48 -0.05
C ASP A 223 -13.30 22.19 -0.74
N GLU A 224 -13.66 23.41 -0.32
CA GLU A 224 -14.68 24.24 -0.99
C GLU A 224 -14.36 24.53 -2.45
N ASN A 225 -13.07 24.60 -2.82
CA ASN A 225 -12.67 24.84 -4.20
C ASN A 225 -13.06 23.68 -5.14
N ARG A 226 -13.33 22.47 -4.64
CA ARG A 226 -13.75 21.32 -5.46
C ARG A 226 -15.11 21.52 -6.12
N ILE A 227 -16.01 22.33 -5.55
CA ILE A 227 -17.37 22.53 -6.07
C ILE A 227 -17.42 23.58 -7.19
N LYS A 228 -16.38 24.42 -7.33
CA LYS A 228 -16.44 25.62 -8.19
C LYS A 228 -16.76 25.31 -9.66
N ASP A 229 -16.39 24.12 -10.15
CA ASP A 229 -16.58 23.71 -11.55
C ASP A 229 -17.63 22.61 -11.76
N ASN A 230 -18.40 22.23 -10.74
CA ASN A 230 -19.33 21.10 -10.86
C ASN A 230 -20.65 21.45 -11.57
N ASP A 231 -21.09 20.55 -12.46
CA ASP A 231 -22.36 20.64 -13.17
C ASP A 231 -23.53 20.43 -12.19
N THR A 232 -24.01 21.51 -11.58
CA THR A 232 -25.17 21.50 -10.67
C THR A 232 -26.51 21.37 -11.41
N LYS A 233 -26.50 21.17 -12.74
CA LYS A 233 -27.73 20.98 -13.51
C LYS A 233 -28.39 19.66 -13.15
N ILE A 234 -29.46 19.77 -12.38
CA ILE A 234 -30.38 18.67 -12.15
C ILE A 234 -31.02 18.31 -13.50
N LYS A 235 -30.60 17.20 -14.10
CA LYS A 235 -31.21 16.65 -15.33
C LYS A 235 -32.54 15.98 -14.98
N LEU A 236 -33.57 16.80 -14.75
CA LEU A 236 -34.93 16.30 -14.54
C LEU A 236 -35.52 15.82 -15.87
N ASP A 237 -35.74 14.51 -16.00
CA ASP A 237 -36.55 13.97 -17.10
C ASP A 237 -38.04 14.14 -16.78
N GLY A 238 -38.63 15.23 -17.27
CA GLY A 238 -40.05 15.55 -17.05
C GLY A 238 -41.02 14.46 -17.56
N LYS A 239 -40.59 13.57 -18.47
CA LYS A 239 -41.42 12.46 -18.95
C LYS A 239 -41.51 11.31 -17.95
N LYS A 240 -40.52 11.14 -17.09
CA LYS A 240 -40.49 10.07 -16.07
C LYS A 240 -41.51 10.32 -14.96
N SER A 241 -41.65 11.56 -14.53
CA SER A 241 -42.68 12.01 -13.58
C SER A 241 -44.10 11.89 -14.15
N LEU A 242 -44.30 12.22 -15.43
CA LEU A 242 -45.59 12.04 -16.10
C LEU A 242 -45.95 10.57 -16.31
N LYS A 243 -44.97 9.69 -16.56
CA LYS A 243 -45.20 8.23 -16.63
C LYS A 243 -45.59 7.62 -15.28
N TYR A 244 -45.03 8.11 -14.18
CA TYR A 244 -45.39 7.65 -12.83
C TYR A 244 -46.82 8.04 -12.45
N LEU A 245 -47.26 9.26 -12.81
CA LEU A 245 -48.61 9.74 -12.52
C LEU A 245 -49.70 9.13 -13.40
N ASN A 246 -49.32 8.65 -14.59
CA ASN A 246 -50.25 8.09 -15.58
C ASN A 246 -50.09 6.56 -15.77
N GLY A 247 -49.28 5.91 -14.93
CA GLY A 247 -49.03 4.47 -14.98
C GLY A 247 -49.88 3.75 -13.94
N ASP A 248 -51.08 3.31 -14.34
CA ASP A 248 -51.91 2.38 -13.59
C ASP A 248 -51.30 0.96 -13.62
N GLU A 249 -50.20 0.72 -12.90
CA GLU A 249 -49.72 -0.64 -12.59
C GLU A 249 -49.61 -0.84 -11.08
N LEU A 250 -50.70 -1.38 -10.51
CA LEU A 250 -50.69 -2.36 -9.42
C LEU A 250 -50.85 -3.75 -10.04
#